data_AF-A0A1I8BL18-F1
#
_entry.id   AF-A0A1I8BL18-F1
#
_cell.length_a   1.000
_cell.length_b   1.000
_cell.length_c   1.000
_cell.angle_alpha   90.00
_cell.angle_beta   90.00
_cell.angle_gamma   90.00
#
_symmetry.space_group_name_H-M   'P 1'
#
loop_
_entity.id
_entity.type
_entity.pdbx_description
1 polymer ?
#
loop_
_entity_poly.entity_id
_entity_poly.type
_entity_poly.pdbx_seq_one_letter_code
_entity_poly.pdbx_strand_id
1 'polypeptide(L)'
;MESLNFSSKELKLKLPFGLIISGPSSSGKSTFLSKFIVQSADLIHPSPRSILYCFGEMSSIVPILQKSGIGVYAGVPTEDVINRLPKPSLVILDDLLLSIEEKYLSELFTKKSHHQNFGIVFVTQNLFEKKIKVARQNAQYLVIMRSLNSVLAVRNIGVQLFPQQLDYFLDAYRQATKIPYGYILIDMHASSDPNLRLRTNIFKDDEEKIIFISKNGNPLIKENVNFLNSLAKTKSERKQRRILKQAQSNQLLALAEICLNIVKLRYKLTTRQKKRLMPYAQFVRRLSRSRSEGGARKLVKKTVLQEGKGIGGMFAALLTPILIDIGRKIIKGNSVTVLRIHVTE
;
A
#
# COMPACT_ATOMS: atom_id res chain seq x y z
N MET A 1 -7.56 2.96 18.50
CA MET A 1 -7.38 2.42 17.14
C MET A 1 -8.26 1.19 17.10
N GLU A 2 -9.31 1.16 16.27
CA GLU A 2 -10.02 -0.09 16.02
C GLU A 2 -9.01 -1.11 15.48
N SER A 3 -8.98 -2.30 16.09
CA SER A 3 -8.21 -3.43 15.59
C SER A 3 -8.93 -3.98 14.37
N LEU A 4 -8.33 -3.85 13.19
CA LEU A 4 -8.80 -4.56 12.00
C LEU A 4 -8.47 -6.04 12.18
N ASN A 5 -9.49 -6.89 12.18
CA ASN A 5 -9.35 -8.34 12.23
C ASN A 5 -9.63 -8.90 10.84
N PHE A 6 -8.70 -9.71 10.31
CA PHE A 6 -8.87 -10.42 9.05
C PHE A 6 -8.88 -11.91 9.33
N SER A 7 -9.78 -12.63 8.67
CA SER A 7 -9.78 -14.09 8.70
C SER A 7 -8.55 -14.66 7.99
N SER A 8 -8.15 -15.88 8.37
CA SER A 8 -7.07 -16.63 7.68
C SER A 8 -7.32 -16.73 6.17
N LYS A 9 -8.58 -16.91 5.76
CA LYS A 9 -8.97 -17.01 4.34
C LYS A 9 -8.74 -15.71 3.56
N GLU A 10 -8.98 -14.55 4.17
CA GLU A 10 -8.76 -13.25 3.52
C GLU A 10 -7.28 -12.95 3.28
N LEU A 11 -6.40 -13.52 4.12
CA LEU A 11 -4.95 -13.37 3.98
C LEU A 11 -4.36 -14.23 2.84
N LYS A 12 -5.07 -15.24 2.35
CA LYS A 12 -4.59 -16.14 1.29
C LYS A 12 -4.67 -15.50 -0.09
N LEU A 13 -3.73 -15.85 -0.96
CA LEU A 13 -3.79 -15.53 -2.39
C LEU A 13 -4.91 -16.34 -3.04
N LYS A 14 -5.70 -15.69 -3.90
CA LYS A 14 -6.92 -16.28 -4.45
C LYS A 14 -6.65 -16.90 -5.81
N LEU A 15 -6.75 -18.23 -5.93
CA LEU A 15 -6.67 -18.92 -7.22
C LEU A 15 -7.98 -18.76 -8.02
N PRO A 16 -7.90 -18.68 -9.36
CA PRO A 16 -6.70 -18.53 -10.19
C PRO A 16 -6.07 -17.12 -10.09
N PHE A 17 -4.74 -17.03 -10.24
CA PHE A 17 -4.01 -15.75 -10.21
C PHE A 17 -2.73 -15.78 -11.05
N GLY A 18 -2.25 -14.60 -11.43
CA GLY A 18 -0.88 -14.33 -11.86
C GLY A 18 -0.11 -13.59 -10.77
N LEU A 19 1.04 -14.16 -10.38
CA LEU A 19 1.99 -13.58 -9.43
C LEU A 19 3.34 -13.38 -10.15
N ILE A 20 3.93 -12.20 -9.99
CA ILE A 20 5.32 -11.97 -10.43
C ILE A 20 6.19 -11.75 -9.21
N ILE A 21 7.30 -12.49 -9.13
CA ILE A 21 8.33 -12.30 -8.11
C ILE A 21 9.53 -11.64 -8.78
N SER A 22 9.88 -10.42 -8.35
CA SER A 22 10.95 -9.62 -8.95
C SER A 22 12.03 -9.24 -7.96
N GLY A 23 13.29 -9.32 -8.39
CA GLY A 23 14.45 -8.83 -7.64
C GLY A 23 15.78 -9.19 -8.32
N PRO A 24 16.87 -8.44 -8.07
CA PRO A 24 18.16 -8.67 -8.71
C PRO A 24 18.74 -10.05 -8.33
N SER A 25 19.84 -10.45 -8.97
CA SER A 25 20.59 -11.64 -8.51
C SER A 25 20.91 -11.53 -7.02
N SER A 26 20.88 -12.67 -6.32
CA SER A 26 21.11 -12.78 -4.87
C SER A 26 20.14 -12.00 -3.96
N SER A 27 18.98 -11.54 -4.46
CA SER A 27 17.97 -10.86 -3.63
C SER A 27 17.10 -11.78 -2.76
N GLY A 28 17.33 -13.11 -2.80
CA GLY A 28 16.56 -14.11 -2.04
C GLY A 28 15.32 -14.67 -2.77
N LYS A 29 15.17 -14.43 -4.08
CA LYS A 29 14.02 -14.93 -4.88
C LYS A 29 13.82 -16.44 -4.74
N SER A 30 14.89 -17.22 -4.93
CA SER A 30 14.83 -18.68 -4.88
C SER A 30 14.44 -19.19 -3.49
N THR A 31 14.92 -18.54 -2.42
CA THR A 31 14.51 -18.84 -1.04
C THR A 31 13.04 -18.50 -0.80
N PHE A 32 12.58 -17.32 -1.24
CA PHE A 32 11.17 -16.93 -1.17
C PHE A 32 10.29 -17.94 -1.92
N LEU A 33 10.68 -18.30 -3.14
CA LEU A 33 9.95 -19.21 -4.01
C LEU A 33 9.88 -20.62 -3.41
N SER A 34 10.98 -21.13 -2.87
CA SER A 34 11.03 -22.41 -2.17
C SER A 34 10.03 -22.46 -1.01
N LYS A 35 10.06 -21.45 -0.13
CA LYS A 35 9.10 -21.33 0.98
C LYS A 35 7.67 -21.22 0.47
N PHE A 36 7.45 -20.45 -0.60
CA PHE A 36 6.13 -20.26 -1.22
C PHE A 36 5.55 -21.57 -1.76
N ILE A 37 6.37 -22.40 -2.40
CA ILE A 37 5.97 -23.70 -2.93
C ILE A 37 5.59 -24.65 -1.78
N VAL A 38 6.47 -24.78 -0.79
CA VAL A 38 6.29 -25.68 0.35
C VAL A 38 5.05 -25.30 1.17
N GLN A 39 4.79 -24.01 1.36
CA GLN A 39 3.66 -23.49 2.13
C GLN A 39 2.46 -23.10 1.26
N SER A 40 2.40 -23.58 0.01
CA SER A 40 1.35 -23.17 -0.93
C SER A 40 -0.07 -23.45 -0.42
N ALA A 41 -0.29 -24.54 0.31
CA ALA A 41 -1.59 -24.86 0.92
C ALA A 41 -2.03 -23.87 2.02
N ASP A 42 -1.07 -23.30 2.74
CA ASP A 42 -1.32 -22.27 3.75
C ASP A 42 -1.49 -20.88 3.13
N LEU A 43 -0.79 -20.61 2.02
CA LEU A 43 -0.75 -19.29 1.39
C LEU A 43 -1.83 -19.06 0.34
N ILE A 44 -2.40 -20.13 -0.22
CA ILE A 44 -3.25 -20.06 -1.42
C ILE A 44 -4.63 -20.67 -1.14
N HIS A 45 -5.68 -20.02 -1.65
CA HIS A 45 -7.05 -20.50 -1.57
C HIS A 45 -7.77 -20.41 -2.93
N PRO A 46 -8.43 -21.49 -3.41
CA PRO A 46 -8.31 -22.87 -2.92
C PRO A 46 -6.86 -23.37 -2.98
N SER A 47 -6.50 -24.38 -2.18
CA SER A 47 -5.14 -24.96 -2.26
C SER A 47 -4.92 -25.60 -3.63
N PRO A 48 -3.75 -25.41 -4.27
CA PRO A 48 -3.43 -26.13 -5.50
C PRO A 48 -3.35 -27.64 -5.23
N ARG A 49 -3.89 -28.45 -6.14
CA ARG A 49 -3.80 -29.93 -6.12
C ARG A 49 -2.54 -30.46 -6.78
N SER A 50 -1.90 -29.66 -7.63
CA SER A 50 -0.65 -30.00 -8.29
C SER A 50 0.20 -28.75 -8.50
N ILE A 51 1.51 -28.93 -8.51
CA ILE A 51 2.49 -27.88 -8.77
C ILE A 51 3.42 -28.36 -9.88
N LEU A 52 3.63 -27.51 -10.89
CA LEU A 52 4.61 -27.72 -11.95
C LEU A 52 5.68 -26.62 -11.85
N TYR A 53 6.91 -27.03 -11.54
CA TYR A 53 8.08 -26.16 -11.48
C TYR A 53 8.85 -26.22 -12.79
N CYS A 54 8.77 -25.15 -13.56
CA CYS A 54 9.46 -25.02 -14.84
C CYS A 54 10.71 -24.16 -14.68
N PHE A 55 11.86 -24.64 -15.17
CA PHE A 55 13.15 -23.98 -14.96
C PHE A 55 13.97 -23.84 -16.25
N GLY A 56 14.68 -22.72 -16.39
CA GLY A 56 15.64 -22.50 -17.47
C GLY A 56 16.99 -23.15 -17.23
N GLU A 57 17.47 -23.12 -15.99
CA GLU A 57 18.76 -23.67 -15.56
C GLU A 57 18.59 -24.67 -14.42
N MET A 58 19.28 -25.82 -14.52
CA MET A 58 19.26 -26.84 -13.49
C MET A 58 19.94 -26.30 -12.22
N SER A 59 19.23 -26.32 -11.10
CA SER A 59 19.73 -25.84 -9.81
C SER A 59 19.55 -26.90 -8.72
N SER A 60 20.25 -26.73 -7.60
CA SER A 60 20.21 -27.68 -6.47
C SER A 60 18.82 -27.86 -5.85
N ILE A 61 17.89 -26.94 -6.09
CA ILE A 61 16.51 -27.04 -5.59
C ILE A 61 15.63 -27.98 -6.43
N VAL A 62 15.91 -28.14 -7.73
CA VAL A 62 15.08 -28.96 -8.62
C VAL A 62 14.95 -30.41 -8.13
N PRO A 63 16.04 -31.12 -7.78
CA PRO A 63 15.94 -32.48 -7.23
C PRO A 63 15.18 -32.55 -5.90
N ILE A 64 15.27 -31.50 -5.07
CA ILE A 64 14.59 -31.44 -3.77
C ILE A 64 13.08 -31.32 -3.97
N LEU A 65 12.64 -30.44 -4.87
CA LEU A 65 11.22 -30.27 -5.22
C LEU A 65 10.66 -31.57 -5.82
N GLN A 66 11.40 -32.18 -6.75
CA GLN A 66 10.98 -33.44 -7.39
C GLN A 66 10.80 -34.57 -6.36
N LYS A 67 11.75 -34.73 -5.42
CA LYS A 67 11.63 -35.70 -4.32
C LYS A 67 10.46 -35.41 -3.39
N SER A 68 10.00 -34.16 -3.32
CA SER A 68 8.84 -33.73 -2.54
C SER A 68 7.51 -33.91 -3.29
N GLY A 69 7.52 -34.60 -4.44
CA GLY A 69 6.32 -34.86 -5.24
C GLY A 69 5.88 -33.72 -6.15
N ILE A 70 6.71 -32.68 -6.31
CA ILE A 70 6.42 -31.56 -7.21
C ILE A 70 6.85 -31.94 -8.63
N GLY A 71 5.97 -31.70 -9.61
CA GLY A 71 6.31 -31.90 -11.02
C GLY A 71 7.39 -30.92 -11.44
N VAL A 72 8.41 -31.39 -12.17
CA VAL A 72 9.48 -30.54 -12.70
C VAL A 72 9.49 -30.59 -14.22
N TYR A 73 9.81 -29.47 -14.85
CA TYR A 73 9.83 -29.35 -16.31
C TYR A 73 10.99 -28.45 -16.75
N ALA A 74 11.88 -28.97 -17.60
CA ALA A 74 12.98 -28.17 -18.14
C ALA A 74 12.46 -27.32 -19.32
N GLY A 75 12.56 -25.99 -19.21
CA GLY A 75 12.11 -25.05 -20.22
C GLY A 75 10.68 -24.54 -20.01
N VAL A 76 10.09 -23.97 -21.07
CA VAL A 76 8.73 -23.41 -21.06
C VAL A 76 7.72 -24.53 -21.33
N PRO A 77 6.72 -24.77 -20.45
CA PRO A 77 5.74 -25.82 -20.66
C PRO A 77 4.82 -25.46 -21.82
N THR A 78 4.39 -26.47 -22.59
CA THR A 78 3.33 -26.27 -23.58
C THR A 78 1.96 -26.18 -22.89
N GLU A 79 0.97 -25.68 -23.61
CA GLU A 79 -0.41 -25.62 -23.12
C GLU A 79 -0.97 -27.01 -22.78
N ASP A 80 -0.65 -28.03 -23.58
CA ASP A 80 -1.07 -29.41 -23.31
C ASP A 80 -0.51 -29.95 -22.01
N VAL A 81 0.74 -29.62 -21.68
CA VAL A 81 1.36 -29.99 -20.39
C VAL A 81 0.59 -29.34 -19.23
N ILE A 82 0.25 -28.05 -19.34
CA ILE A 82 -0.51 -27.33 -18.31
C ILE A 82 -1.94 -27.89 -18.18
N ASN A 83 -2.59 -28.27 -19.28
CA ASN A 83 -3.96 -28.79 -19.29
C ASN A 83 -4.08 -30.17 -18.63
N ARG A 84 -3.04 -31.00 -18.70
CA ARG A 84 -3.01 -32.33 -18.06
C ARG A 84 -2.82 -32.28 -16.54
N LEU A 85 -2.50 -31.13 -15.96
CA LEU A 85 -2.30 -30.99 -14.51
C LEU A 85 -3.62 -31.09 -13.74
N PRO A 86 -3.66 -31.81 -12.59
CA PRO A 86 -4.80 -31.81 -11.68
C PRO A 86 -5.16 -30.39 -11.21
N LYS A 87 -6.43 -29.99 -11.39
CA LYS A 87 -6.91 -28.62 -11.09
C LYS A 87 -7.56 -28.48 -9.70
N PRO A 88 -7.45 -27.32 -9.03
CA PRO A 88 -6.64 -26.16 -9.43
C PRO A 88 -5.13 -26.47 -9.36
N SER A 89 -4.33 -25.97 -10.30
CA SER A 89 -2.88 -26.20 -10.33
C SER A 89 -2.08 -24.92 -10.10
N LEU A 90 -0.80 -25.04 -9.77
CA LEU A 90 0.15 -23.92 -9.70
C LEU A 90 1.30 -24.18 -10.69
N VAL A 91 1.51 -23.26 -11.63
CA VAL A 91 2.60 -23.32 -12.61
C VAL A 91 3.63 -22.26 -12.26
N ILE A 92 4.88 -22.65 -12.16
CA ILE A 92 5.98 -21.76 -11.76
C ILE A 92 6.97 -21.70 -12.90
N LEU A 93 7.31 -20.50 -13.33
CA LEU A 93 8.28 -20.22 -14.38
C LEU A 93 9.47 -19.50 -13.75
N ASP A 94 10.54 -20.26 -13.47
CA ASP A 94 11.77 -19.75 -12.88
C ASP A 94 12.91 -19.69 -13.91
N ASP A 95 13.54 -18.53 -14.00
CA ASP A 95 14.63 -18.25 -14.94
C ASP A 95 14.32 -18.54 -16.43
N LEU A 96 13.07 -18.30 -16.84
CA LEU A 96 12.60 -18.56 -18.22
C LEU A 96 12.41 -17.30 -19.06
N LEU A 97 12.84 -16.13 -18.58
CA LEU A 97 12.61 -14.83 -19.25
C LEU A 97 13.17 -14.78 -20.68
N LEU A 98 14.35 -15.37 -20.90
CA LEU A 98 14.99 -15.37 -22.21
C LEU A 98 14.29 -16.33 -23.17
N SER A 99 13.94 -17.53 -22.70
CA SER A 99 13.35 -18.61 -23.50
C SER A 99 11.86 -18.44 -23.78
N ILE A 100 11.12 -17.72 -22.93
CA ILE A 100 9.68 -17.55 -23.12
C ILE A 100 9.35 -16.48 -24.17
N GLU A 101 8.35 -16.79 -24.99
CA GLU A 101 7.76 -15.85 -25.93
C GLU A 101 6.83 -14.86 -25.22
N GLU A 102 6.91 -13.57 -25.60
CA GLU A 102 6.07 -12.50 -25.04
C GLU A 102 4.58 -12.79 -25.19
N LYS A 103 4.16 -13.29 -26.36
CA LYS A 103 2.76 -13.63 -26.64
C LYS A 103 2.26 -14.74 -25.71
N TYR A 104 3.03 -15.81 -25.56
CA TYR A 104 2.66 -16.93 -24.71
C TYR A 104 2.56 -16.52 -23.23
N LEU A 105 3.54 -15.79 -22.71
CA LEU A 105 3.50 -15.28 -21.34
C LEU A 105 2.30 -14.35 -21.11
N SER A 106 1.96 -13.52 -22.10
CA SER A 106 0.80 -12.63 -22.06
C SER A 106 -0.51 -13.41 -22.00
N GLU A 107 -0.66 -14.48 -22.79
CA GLU A 107 -1.85 -15.34 -22.78
C GLU A 107 -2.03 -16.06 -21.44
N LEU A 108 -0.93 -16.51 -20.82
CA LEU A 108 -0.96 -17.16 -19.51
C LEU A 108 -1.53 -16.25 -18.42
N PHE A 109 -1.13 -14.97 -18.39
CA PHE A 109 -1.57 -13.98 -17.39
C PHE A 109 -2.92 -13.32 -17.68
N THR A 110 -3.47 -13.44 -18.90
CA THR A 110 -4.72 -12.77 -19.29
C THR A 110 -5.91 -13.73 -19.33
N LYS A 111 -5.82 -14.79 -20.13
CA LYS A 111 -6.95 -15.67 -20.44
C LYS A 111 -6.77 -17.06 -19.84
N LYS A 112 -5.60 -17.68 -20.05
CA LYS A 112 -5.42 -19.12 -19.78
C LYS A 112 -5.53 -19.47 -18.30
N SER A 113 -4.88 -18.71 -17.40
CA SER A 113 -4.93 -18.95 -15.94
C SER A 113 -6.36 -19.05 -15.40
N HIS A 114 -7.24 -18.13 -15.82
CA HIS A 114 -8.64 -18.08 -15.40
C HIS A 114 -9.47 -19.22 -16.01
N HIS A 115 -9.35 -19.45 -17.32
CA HIS A 115 -10.12 -20.49 -18.01
C HIS A 115 -9.70 -21.92 -17.67
N GLN A 116 -8.41 -22.14 -17.38
CA GLN A 116 -7.83 -23.46 -17.10
C GLN A 116 -7.57 -23.67 -15.59
N ASN A 117 -8.13 -22.80 -14.73
CA ASN A 117 -8.11 -22.89 -13.27
C ASN A 117 -6.71 -23.19 -12.68
N PHE A 118 -5.73 -22.35 -13.00
CA PHE A 118 -4.38 -22.46 -12.43
C PHE A 118 -3.81 -21.12 -12.03
N GLY A 119 -2.92 -21.13 -11.04
CA GLY A 119 -2.09 -19.98 -10.69
C GLY A 119 -0.80 -20.01 -11.49
N ILE A 120 -0.33 -18.86 -11.94
CA ILE A 120 0.98 -18.72 -12.56
C ILE A 120 1.89 -17.84 -11.71
N VAL A 121 3.09 -18.33 -11.45
CA VAL A 121 4.17 -17.58 -10.80
C VAL A 121 5.28 -17.37 -11.82
N PHE A 122 5.61 -16.12 -12.12
CA PHE A 122 6.72 -15.78 -13.00
C PHE A 122 7.83 -15.09 -12.20
N VAL A 123 9.03 -15.67 -12.22
CA VAL A 123 10.18 -15.15 -11.48
C VAL A 123 11.08 -14.39 -12.45
N THR A 124 11.45 -13.16 -12.10
CA THR A 124 12.27 -12.32 -12.97
C THR A 124 13.24 -11.45 -12.18
N GLN A 125 14.32 -11.06 -12.86
CA GLN A 125 15.28 -10.08 -12.34
C GLN A 125 14.84 -8.64 -12.63
N ASN A 126 14.12 -8.44 -13.74
CA ASN A 126 13.75 -7.13 -14.25
C ASN A 126 12.23 -7.00 -14.39
N LEU A 127 11.59 -6.25 -13.49
CA LEU A 127 10.16 -5.97 -13.53
C LEU A 127 9.75 -5.12 -14.75
N PHE A 128 10.67 -4.41 -15.40
CA PHE A 128 10.38 -3.51 -16.53
C PHE A 128 10.83 -4.06 -17.88
N GLU A 129 11.15 -5.35 -17.96
CA GLU A 129 11.43 -6.01 -19.23
C GLU A 129 10.23 -5.87 -20.18
N LYS A 130 10.49 -5.67 -21.48
CA LYS A 130 9.43 -5.41 -22.47
C LYS A 130 8.49 -6.62 -22.58
N LYS A 131 9.07 -7.82 -22.67
CA LYS A 131 8.35 -9.10 -22.81
C LYS A 131 7.31 -9.35 -21.70
N ILE A 132 7.49 -8.75 -20.52
CA ILE A 132 6.63 -9.02 -19.36
C ILE A 132 5.60 -7.92 -19.12
N LYS A 133 5.54 -6.89 -19.96
CA LYS A 133 4.66 -5.73 -19.76
C LYS A 133 3.20 -6.12 -19.59
N VAL A 134 2.67 -6.96 -20.47
CA VAL A 134 1.26 -7.41 -20.43
C VAL A 134 1.03 -8.30 -19.21
N ALA A 135 1.93 -9.25 -18.94
CA ALA A 135 1.85 -10.08 -17.73
C ALA A 135 1.83 -9.23 -16.45
N ARG A 136 2.70 -8.22 -16.35
CA ARG A 136 2.75 -7.29 -15.21
C ARG A 136 1.47 -6.48 -15.03
N GLN A 137 0.83 -6.07 -16.13
CA GLN A 137 -0.43 -5.32 -16.08
C GLN A 137 -1.64 -6.18 -15.69
N ASN A 138 -1.56 -7.50 -15.91
CA ASN A 138 -2.65 -8.43 -15.63
C ASN A 138 -2.42 -9.31 -14.39
N ALA A 139 -1.22 -9.28 -13.81
CA ALA A 139 -0.90 -9.96 -12.56
C ALA A 139 -1.79 -9.41 -11.44
N GLN A 140 -2.36 -10.30 -10.64
CA GLN A 140 -3.14 -9.96 -9.44
C GLN A 140 -2.21 -9.73 -8.25
N TYR A 141 -0.99 -10.26 -8.29
CA TYR A 141 -0.02 -10.12 -7.21
C TYR A 141 1.38 -9.78 -7.74
N LEU A 142 2.10 -8.94 -7.01
CA LEU A 142 3.54 -8.71 -7.22
C LEU A 142 4.28 -8.89 -5.90
N VAL A 143 5.39 -9.61 -5.93
CA VAL A 143 6.38 -9.63 -4.85
C VAL A 143 7.62 -8.90 -5.33
N ILE A 144 8.00 -7.84 -4.64
CA ILE A 144 9.22 -7.07 -4.93
C ILE A 144 10.20 -7.32 -3.79
N MET A 145 11.27 -8.05 -4.10
CA MET A 145 12.37 -8.31 -3.18
C MET A 145 13.19 -7.04 -2.97
N ARG A 146 13.93 -6.97 -1.85
CA ARG A 146 14.92 -5.92 -1.60
C ARG A 146 15.90 -5.81 -2.77
N SER A 147 15.97 -4.62 -3.35
CA SER A 147 16.94 -4.25 -4.38
C SER A 147 17.54 -2.88 -4.07
N LEU A 148 18.87 -2.84 -3.93
CA LEU A 148 19.63 -1.59 -3.72
C LEU A 148 19.93 -0.87 -5.05
N ASN A 149 20.01 -1.64 -6.12
CA ASN A 149 20.40 -1.27 -7.47
C ASN A 149 19.20 -0.98 -8.38
N SER A 150 17.97 -1.33 -7.97
CA SER A 150 16.74 -1.12 -8.76
C SER A 150 15.76 -0.14 -8.10
N VAL A 151 16.24 0.87 -7.36
CA VAL A 151 15.39 1.86 -6.69
C VAL A 151 14.44 2.57 -7.67
N LEU A 152 14.90 2.82 -8.91
CA LEU A 152 14.07 3.43 -9.95
C LEU A 152 12.93 2.51 -10.38
N ALA A 153 13.16 1.20 -10.51
CA ALA A 153 12.12 0.22 -10.83
C ALA A 153 11.03 0.21 -9.76
N VAL A 154 11.42 0.19 -8.47
CA VAL A 154 10.48 0.29 -7.35
C VAL A 154 9.71 1.61 -7.39
N ARG A 155 10.37 2.74 -7.66
CA ARG A 155 9.67 4.02 -7.80
C ARG A 155 8.67 4.00 -8.95
N ASN A 156 9.05 3.46 -10.10
CA ASN A 156 8.22 3.43 -11.30
C ASN A 156 6.97 2.57 -11.10
N ILE A 157 7.09 1.40 -10.46
CA ILE A 157 5.92 0.57 -10.17
C ILE A 157 5.02 1.24 -9.12
N GLY A 158 5.63 1.93 -8.14
CA GLY A 158 4.90 2.76 -7.18
C GLY A 158 4.08 3.87 -7.85
N VAL A 159 4.65 4.55 -8.86
CA VAL A 159 3.93 5.58 -9.62
C VAL A 159 2.73 4.99 -10.37
N GLN A 160 2.89 3.80 -10.95
CA GLN A 160 1.83 3.12 -11.71
C GLN A 160 0.70 2.61 -10.80
N LEU A 161 1.04 1.96 -9.69
CA LEU A 161 0.07 1.27 -8.83
C LEU A 161 -0.51 2.16 -7.73
N PHE A 162 0.26 3.14 -7.25
CA PHE A 162 -0.12 4.05 -6.17
C PHE A 162 -0.08 5.49 -6.68
N PRO A 163 -0.87 5.82 -7.73
CA PRO A 163 -0.95 7.19 -8.20
C PRO A 163 -1.36 8.05 -7.01
N GLN A 164 -0.66 9.16 -6.82
CA GLN A 164 -0.90 10.11 -5.73
C GLN A 164 -0.50 9.61 -4.31
N GLN A 165 -0.19 8.31 -4.13
CA GLN A 165 0.22 7.69 -2.86
C GLN A 165 1.63 7.08 -2.93
N LEU A 166 2.51 7.67 -3.75
CA LEU A 166 3.86 7.16 -3.97
C LEU A 166 4.70 7.12 -2.69
N ASP A 167 4.65 8.17 -1.84
CA ASP A 167 5.48 8.18 -0.63
C ASP A 167 4.99 7.12 0.37
N TYR A 168 3.67 6.87 0.45
CA TYR A 168 3.11 5.75 1.22
C TYR A 168 3.70 4.40 0.76
N PHE A 169 3.67 4.13 -0.54
CA PHE A 169 4.25 2.90 -1.08
C PHE A 169 5.76 2.79 -0.82
N LEU A 170 6.52 3.86 -1.06
CA LEU A 170 7.97 3.85 -0.88
C LEU A 170 8.37 3.67 0.58
N ASP A 171 7.61 4.24 1.53
CA ASP A 171 7.85 4.06 2.96
C ASP A 171 7.50 2.63 3.41
N ALA A 172 6.37 2.07 2.94
CA ALA A 172 6.03 0.66 3.17
C ALA A 172 7.11 -0.29 2.64
N TYR A 173 7.59 -0.07 1.42
CA TYR A 173 8.68 -0.87 0.83
C TYR A 173 9.97 -0.77 1.66
N ARG A 174 10.38 0.44 2.09
CA ARG A 174 11.57 0.61 2.94
C ARG A 174 11.46 -0.15 4.26
N GLN A 175 10.28 -0.16 4.87
CA GLN A 175 10.04 -0.87 6.11
C GLN A 175 10.05 -2.40 5.89
N ALA A 176 9.35 -2.87 4.86
CA ALA A 176 9.30 -4.28 4.48
C ALA A 176 10.65 -4.87 4.07
N THR A 177 11.55 -4.03 3.54
CA THR A 177 12.87 -4.43 3.06
C THR A 177 14.00 -4.00 3.99
N LYS A 178 13.72 -3.64 5.25
CA LYS A 178 14.76 -3.18 6.21
C LYS A 178 15.84 -4.23 6.46
N ILE A 179 15.45 -5.50 6.53
CA ILE A 179 16.32 -6.65 6.74
C ILE A 179 16.77 -7.27 5.39
N PRO A 180 17.87 -8.05 5.38
CA PRO A 180 18.23 -8.87 4.22
C PRO A 180 17.08 -9.76 3.75
N TYR A 181 16.97 -9.94 2.43
CA TYR A 181 15.92 -10.76 1.79
C TYR A 181 14.47 -10.34 2.06
N GLY A 182 14.25 -9.18 2.70
CA GLY A 182 12.93 -8.61 2.88
C GLY A 182 12.25 -8.33 1.54
N TYR A 183 10.92 -8.36 1.54
CA TYR A 183 10.10 -8.20 0.34
C TYR A 183 8.81 -7.47 0.69
N ILE A 184 8.17 -6.86 -0.31
CA ILE A 184 6.79 -6.39 -0.21
C ILE A 184 5.93 -7.20 -1.19
N LEU A 185 4.81 -7.73 -0.69
CA LEU A 185 3.70 -8.25 -1.49
C LEU A 185 2.73 -7.10 -1.79
N ILE A 186 2.39 -6.94 -3.06
CA ILE A 186 1.38 -6.00 -3.56
C ILE A 186 0.20 -6.83 -4.05
N ASP A 187 -0.95 -6.65 -3.41
CA ASP A 187 -2.22 -7.30 -3.75
C ASP A 187 -3.06 -6.36 -4.62
N MET A 188 -3.34 -6.80 -5.84
CA MET A 188 -4.16 -6.10 -6.84
C MET A 188 -5.38 -6.94 -7.24
N HIS A 189 -5.68 -8.01 -6.50
CA HIS A 189 -6.83 -8.85 -6.80
C HIS A 189 -8.13 -8.09 -6.52
N ALA A 190 -9.05 -8.05 -7.48
CA ALA A 190 -10.23 -7.18 -7.44
C ALA A 190 -11.18 -7.44 -6.25
N SER A 191 -11.21 -8.67 -5.73
CA SER A 191 -12.02 -9.03 -4.56
C SER A 191 -11.29 -8.97 -3.22
N SER A 192 -10.01 -8.55 -3.18
CA SER A 192 -9.27 -8.40 -1.93
C SER A 192 -9.67 -7.14 -1.18
N ASP A 193 -9.60 -7.19 0.16
CA ASP A 193 -9.80 -5.99 0.98
C ASP A 193 -8.72 -4.93 0.65
N PRO A 194 -9.09 -3.65 0.43
CA PRO A 194 -8.12 -2.61 0.11
C PRO A 194 -7.00 -2.40 1.14
N ASN A 195 -7.22 -2.77 2.40
CA ASN A 195 -6.21 -2.71 3.46
C ASN A 195 -5.14 -3.80 3.29
N LEU A 196 -5.47 -4.93 2.64
CA LEU A 196 -4.53 -6.04 2.37
C LEU A 196 -3.59 -5.76 1.19
N ARG A 197 -3.66 -4.55 0.62
CA ARG A 197 -2.95 -4.16 -0.60
C ARG A 197 -1.44 -4.22 -0.50
N LEU A 198 -0.85 -3.93 0.67
CA LEU A 198 0.59 -3.98 0.89
C LEU A 198 0.90 -4.83 2.12
N ARG A 199 1.65 -5.92 1.94
CA ARG A 199 1.95 -6.90 2.98
C ARG A 199 3.41 -7.32 2.97
N THR A 200 3.90 -7.81 4.09
CA THR A 200 5.14 -8.59 4.19
C THR A 200 4.98 -9.66 5.26
N ASN A 201 5.96 -10.53 5.42
CA ASN A 201 5.93 -11.64 6.38
C ASN A 201 4.67 -12.53 6.20
N ILE A 202 4.44 -13.01 4.98
CA ILE A 202 3.23 -13.78 4.65
C ILE A 202 3.33 -15.26 5.04
N PHE A 203 4.52 -15.80 5.33
CA PHE A 203 4.78 -17.23 5.54
C PHE A 203 4.37 -17.70 6.93
N LYS A 204 3.88 -18.93 7.07
CA LYS A 204 3.35 -19.48 8.33
C LYS A 204 4.32 -19.30 9.51
N ASP A 205 5.62 -19.49 9.24
CA ASP A 205 6.68 -19.41 10.26
C ASP A 205 7.09 -17.97 10.63
N ASP A 206 6.52 -16.95 9.97
CA ASP A 206 6.76 -15.57 10.36
C ASP A 206 5.99 -15.24 11.65
N GLU A 207 6.70 -14.78 12.68
CA GLU A 207 6.14 -14.46 14.01
C GLU A 207 4.93 -13.52 13.96
N GLU A 208 4.95 -12.56 13.03
CA GLU A 208 3.88 -11.60 12.83
C GLU A 208 3.63 -11.35 11.35
N LYS A 209 2.34 -11.34 10.97
CA LYS A 209 1.92 -10.85 9.65
C LYS A 209 1.87 -9.34 9.67
N ILE A 210 2.46 -8.70 8.68
CA ILE A 210 2.53 -7.24 8.60
C ILE A 210 1.71 -6.74 7.41
N ILE A 211 0.77 -5.84 7.71
CA ILE A 211 0.03 -5.05 6.73
C ILE A 211 0.45 -3.58 6.83
N PHE A 212 0.72 -2.96 5.69
CA PHE A 212 0.90 -1.52 5.60
C PHE A 212 -0.41 -0.86 5.18
N ILE A 213 -0.87 0.11 5.98
CA ILE A 213 -2.10 0.85 5.72
C ILE A 213 -1.76 2.32 5.56
N SER A 214 -2.26 2.92 4.48
CA SER A 214 -2.12 4.36 4.30
C SER A 214 -3.01 5.09 5.31
N LYS A 215 -2.42 6.01 6.09
CA LYS A 215 -3.20 7.03 6.81
C LYS A 215 -3.74 8.05 5.80
N ASN A 216 -4.62 7.63 4.92
CA ASN A 216 -5.31 8.54 4.01
C ASN A 216 -6.33 9.35 4.81
N GLY A 217 -5.92 10.55 5.25
CA GLY A 217 -6.74 11.55 5.95
C GLY A 217 -7.18 11.09 7.33
N ASN A 218 -6.88 11.85 8.39
CA ASN A 218 -7.47 11.59 9.69
C ASN A 218 -9.01 11.47 9.50
N PRO A 219 -9.68 10.37 9.89
CA PRO A 219 -11.13 10.19 9.72
C PRO A 219 -11.90 11.41 10.21
N LEU A 220 -11.43 11.99 11.32
CA LEU A 220 -11.91 13.23 11.89
C LEU A 220 -11.83 14.43 10.93
N ILE A 221 -10.77 14.55 10.15
CA ILE A 221 -10.65 15.62 9.13
C ILE A 221 -11.59 15.32 7.97
N LYS A 222 -11.70 14.06 7.52
CA LYS A 222 -12.56 13.64 6.39
C LYS A 222 -14.05 13.87 6.68
N GLU A 223 -14.52 13.41 7.83
CA GLU A 223 -15.92 13.57 8.28
C GLU A 223 -16.31 15.04 8.45
N ASN A 224 -15.33 15.92 8.72
CA ASN A 224 -15.56 17.34 8.95
C ASN A 224 -15.15 18.23 7.77
N VAL A 225 -14.91 17.68 6.57
CA VAL A 225 -14.50 18.44 5.36
C VAL A 225 -15.49 19.55 5.02
N ASN A 226 -16.80 19.31 5.13
CA ASN A 226 -17.83 20.31 4.84
C ASN A 226 -17.73 21.53 5.76
N PHE A 227 -17.54 21.28 7.06
CA PHE A 227 -17.29 22.33 8.04
C PHE A 227 -16.01 23.11 7.71
N LEU A 228 -14.90 22.41 7.45
CA LEU A 228 -13.61 23.05 7.13
C LEU A 228 -13.71 23.91 5.85
N ASN A 229 -14.39 23.41 4.82
CA ASN A 229 -14.67 24.14 3.58
C ASN A 229 -15.52 25.38 3.82
N SER A 230 -16.57 25.27 4.63
CA SER A 230 -17.44 26.41 4.96
C SER A 230 -16.68 27.52 5.67
N LEU A 231 -15.80 27.14 6.61
CA LEU A 231 -15.03 28.07 7.43
C LEU A 231 -14.00 28.82 6.58
N ALA A 232 -13.35 28.17 5.62
CA ALA A 232 -12.34 28.82 4.79
C ALA A 232 -12.89 29.64 3.62
N LYS A 233 -14.02 29.23 3.04
CA LYS A 233 -14.67 29.99 1.95
C LYS A 233 -15.34 31.27 2.47
N THR A 234 -15.71 31.31 3.75
CA THR A 234 -16.36 32.47 4.36
C THR A 234 -15.38 33.64 4.50
N LYS A 235 -15.64 34.76 3.82
CA LYS A 235 -14.79 35.98 3.90
C LYS A 235 -15.13 36.90 5.09
N SER A 236 -16.37 36.86 5.57
CA SER A 236 -16.83 37.70 6.68
C SER A 236 -16.31 37.18 8.02
N GLU A 237 -15.54 38.00 8.75
CA GLU A 237 -15.03 37.65 10.08
C GLU A 237 -16.17 37.33 11.05
N ARG A 238 -17.24 38.13 11.01
CA ARG A 238 -18.40 37.95 11.89
C ARG A 238 -19.08 36.59 11.65
N LYS A 239 -19.19 36.17 10.39
CA LYS A 239 -19.76 34.86 10.02
C LYS A 239 -18.82 33.71 10.38
N GLN A 240 -17.50 33.85 10.18
CA GLN A 240 -16.52 32.85 10.63
C GLN A 240 -16.55 32.66 12.15
N ARG A 241 -16.62 33.75 12.93
CA ARG A 241 -16.75 33.68 14.40
C ARG A 241 -18.01 32.94 14.83
N ARG A 242 -19.13 33.14 14.11
CA ARG A 242 -20.38 32.42 14.37
C ARG A 242 -20.25 30.92 14.10
N ILE A 243 -19.66 30.53 12.96
CA ILE A 243 -19.37 29.13 12.61
C ILE A 243 -18.53 28.45 13.70
N LEU A 244 -17.48 29.12 14.19
CA LEU A 244 -16.61 28.59 15.24
C LEU A 244 -17.29 28.49 16.61
N LYS A 245 -18.15 29.45 16.95
CA LYS A 245 -18.94 29.40 18.19
C LYS A 245 -19.92 28.23 18.21
N GLN A 246 -20.44 27.84 17.04
CA GLN A 246 -21.39 26.75 16.85
C GLN A 246 -20.72 25.41 16.53
N ALA A 247 -19.37 25.35 16.50
CA ALA A 247 -18.65 24.16 16.10
C ALA A 247 -18.80 23.01 17.11
N GLN A 248 -19.09 21.82 16.58
CA GLN A 248 -19.18 20.57 17.34
C GLN A 248 -17.80 20.10 17.83
N SER A 249 -17.78 19.17 18.77
CA SER A 249 -16.56 18.61 19.38
C SER A 249 -15.59 18.08 18.32
N ASN A 250 -16.10 17.26 17.39
CA ASN A 250 -15.30 16.66 16.32
C ASN A 250 -14.72 17.70 15.36
N GLN A 251 -15.46 18.78 15.09
CA GLN A 251 -15.02 19.89 14.23
C GLN A 251 -13.86 20.68 14.88
N LEU A 252 -13.93 20.90 16.19
CA LEU A 252 -12.86 21.57 16.95
C LEU A 252 -11.61 20.70 17.07
N LEU A 253 -11.79 19.39 17.28
CA LEU A 253 -10.68 18.43 17.29
C LEU A 253 -10.04 18.30 15.89
N ALA A 254 -10.83 18.39 14.81
CA ALA A 254 -10.30 18.42 13.45
C ALA A 254 -9.37 19.64 13.23
N LEU A 255 -9.74 20.81 13.75
CA LEU A 255 -8.87 22.00 13.70
C LEU A 255 -7.58 21.84 14.52
N ALA A 256 -7.66 21.20 15.69
CA ALA A 256 -6.49 20.90 16.52
C ALA A 256 -5.53 19.93 15.83
N GLU A 257 -6.07 18.89 15.20
CA GLU A 257 -5.32 17.92 14.42
C GLU A 257 -4.63 18.56 13.22
N ILE A 258 -5.31 19.46 12.51
CA ILE A 258 -4.73 20.25 11.43
C ILE A 258 -3.52 21.04 11.96
N CYS A 259 -3.67 21.74 13.09
CA CYS A 259 -2.57 22.49 13.70
C CYS A 259 -1.40 21.60 14.10
N LEU A 260 -1.67 20.40 14.62
CA LEU A 260 -0.64 19.42 14.95
C LEU A 260 0.16 18.99 13.73
N ASN A 261 -0.52 18.72 12.62
CA ASN A 261 0.13 18.33 11.37
C ASN A 261 0.95 19.47 10.73
N ILE A 262 0.57 20.74 10.94
CA ILE A 262 1.41 21.90 10.59
C ILE A 262 2.69 21.93 11.46
N VAL A 263 2.54 21.83 12.78
CA VAL A 263 3.67 21.93 13.74
C VAL A 263 4.67 20.79 13.54
N LYS A 264 4.18 19.58 13.24
CA LYS A 264 5.01 18.40 12.94
C LYS A 264 5.57 18.39 11.52
N LEU A 265 5.39 19.46 10.74
CA LEU A 265 5.89 19.59 9.36
C LEU A 265 5.37 18.51 8.40
N ARG A 266 4.19 17.94 8.69
CA ARG A 266 3.54 16.93 7.84
C ARG A 266 2.80 17.56 6.65
N TYR A 267 2.55 18.87 6.70
CA TYR A 267 2.08 19.67 5.56
C TYR A 267 3.25 20.39 4.86
N LYS A 268 3.33 20.28 3.53
CA LYS A 268 4.33 21.00 2.71
C LYS A 268 3.78 22.37 2.37
N LEU A 269 4.03 23.35 3.24
CA LEU A 269 3.58 24.73 3.05
C LEU A 269 4.56 25.52 2.16
N THR A 270 4.05 26.27 1.18
CA THR A 270 4.86 27.19 0.37
C THR A 270 5.37 28.38 1.19
N THR A 271 6.41 29.07 0.73
CA THR A 271 6.98 30.26 1.40
C THR A 271 5.92 31.33 1.68
N ARG A 272 5.00 31.56 0.73
CA ARG A 272 3.86 32.48 0.90
C ARG A 272 2.90 32.04 2.00
N GLN A 273 2.63 30.73 2.09
CA GLN A 273 1.73 30.17 3.11
C GLN A 273 2.36 30.24 4.50
N LYS A 274 3.67 29.93 4.61
CA LYS A 274 4.44 30.11 5.85
C LYS A 274 4.36 31.56 6.33
N LYS A 275 4.64 32.54 5.45
CA LYS A 275 4.60 33.98 5.78
C LYS A 275 3.22 34.42 6.31
N ARG A 276 2.13 33.89 5.73
CA ARG A 276 0.76 34.17 6.20
C ARG A 276 0.41 33.52 7.54
N LEU A 277 1.03 32.39 7.87
CA LEU A 277 0.80 31.64 9.12
C LEU A 277 1.65 32.17 10.29
N MET A 278 2.81 32.77 10.01
CA MET A 278 3.76 33.28 11.01
C MET A 278 3.11 34.15 12.12
N PRO A 279 2.22 35.12 11.81
CA PRO A 279 1.57 35.93 12.84
C PRO A 279 0.75 35.12 13.85
N TYR A 280 0.38 33.89 13.50
CA TYR A 280 -0.50 33.01 14.28
C TYR A 280 0.23 31.79 14.86
N ALA A 281 1.57 31.73 14.77
CA ALA A 281 2.35 30.56 15.16
C ALA A 281 2.13 30.11 16.62
N GLN A 282 2.00 31.06 17.56
CA GLN A 282 1.72 30.73 18.97
C GLN A 282 0.32 30.13 19.17
N PHE A 283 -0.68 30.57 18.40
CA PHE A 283 -2.02 30.00 18.45
C PHE A 283 -1.99 28.56 17.90
N VAL A 284 -1.37 28.36 16.74
CA VAL A 284 -1.22 27.03 16.11
C VAL A 284 -0.55 26.04 17.06
N ARG A 285 0.54 26.44 17.74
CA ARG A 285 1.23 25.58 18.73
C ARG A 285 0.40 25.28 19.98
N ARG A 286 -0.48 26.19 20.40
CA ARG A 286 -1.36 25.97 21.56
C ARG A 286 -2.52 25.05 21.20
N LEU A 287 -3.16 25.31 20.06
CA LEU A 287 -4.27 24.49 19.59
C LEU A 287 -3.82 23.07 19.25
N SER A 288 -2.62 22.88 18.70
CA SER A 288 -2.05 21.54 18.42
C SER A 288 -1.80 20.67 19.66
N ARG A 289 -1.68 21.28 20.84
CA ARG A 289 -1.50 20.58 22.11
C ARG A 289 -2.82 20.23 22.78
N SER A 290 -3.94 20.75 22.26
CA SER A 290 -5.25 20.46 22.82
C SER A 290 -5.67 19.04 22.49
N ARG A 291 -5.68 18.17 23.51
CA ARG A 291 -6.09 16.77 23.39
C ARG A 291 -7.55 16.53 23.79
N SER A 292 -8.27 17.57 24.24
CA SER A 292 -9.67 17.49 24.65
C SER A 292 -10.52 18.58 24.01
N GLU A 293 -11.81 18.30 23.87
CA GLU A 293 -12.81 19.26 23.38
C GLU A 293 -12.80 20.54 24.22
N GLY A 294 -12.82 20.41 25.55
CA GLY A 294 -12.85 21.54 26.48
C GLY A 294 -11.64 22.46 26.30
N GLY A 295 -10.45 21.89 26.12
CA GLY A 295 -9.23 22.64 25.83
C GLY A 295 -9.31 23.39 24.49
N ALA A 296 -9.80 22.71 23.45
CA ALA A 296 -9.86 23.26 22.09
C ALA A 296 -10.89 24.39 22.03
N ARG A 297 -12.07 24.17 22.62
CA ARG A 297 -13.14 25.17 22.71
C ARG A 297 -12.72 26.38 23.52
N LYS A 298 -12.03 26.21 24.66
CA LYS A 298 -11.53 27.32 25.48
C LYS A 298 -10.53 28.18 24.71
N LEU A 299 -9.60 27.57 23.99
CA LEU A 299 -8.63 28.27 23.14
C LEU A 299 -9.30 29.00 21.98
N VAL A 300 -10.17 28.32 21.23
CA VAL A 300 -10.91 28.93 20.11
C VAL A 300 -11.80 30.07 20.59
N LYS A 301 -12.55 29.89 21.69
CA LYS A 301 -13.37 30.96 22.28
C LYS A 301 -12.52 32.14 22.75
N LYS A 302 -11.42 31.90 23.48
CA LYS A 302 -10.52 32.97 23.95
C LYS A 302 -9.98 33.80 22.79
N THR A 303 -9.63 33.15 21.69
CA THR A 303 -9.19 33.84 20.48
C THR A 303 -10.34 34.57 19.80
N VAL A 304 -11.50 33.91 19.57
CA VAL A 304 -12.72 34.47 18.94
C VAL A 304 -13.33 35.66 19.70
N LEU A 305 -13.13 35.72 21.02
CA LEU A 305 -13.68 36.75 21.90
C LEU A 305 -12.73 37.94 22.13
N GLN A 306 -11.44 37.83 21.77
CA GLN A 306 -10.55 38.99 21.78
C GLN A 306 -10.88 39.88 20.57
N GLU A 307 -11.64 40.95 20.80
CA GLU A 307 -11.84 42.03 19.84
C GLU A 307 -10.51 42.74 19.59
N GLY A 308 -10.19 43.03 18.32
CA GLY A 308 -9.02 43.85 17.96
C GLY A 308 -7.86 43.19 17.21
N LYS A 309 -7.84 41.87 16.99
CA LYS A 309 -6.85 41.24 16.06
C LYS A 309 -7.54 40.30 15.08
N GLY A 310 -7.45 40.62 13.79
CA GLY A 310 -8.20 39.99 12.68
C GLY A 310 -8.10 38.46 12.65
N ILE A 311 -9.17 37.80 13.11
CA ILE A 311 -9.33 36.35 13.02
C ILE A 311 -9.66 35.91 11.60
N GLY A 312 -10.22 36.82 10.79
CA GLY A 312 -10.59 36.59 9.39
C GLY A 312 -9.44 36.06 8.56
N GLY A 313 -8.26 36.67 8.75
CA GLY A 313 -7.04 36.29 8.08
C GLY A 313 -6.41 35.00 8.60
N MET A 314 -6.62 34.66 9.88
CA MET A 314 -6.00 33.49 10.53
C MET A 314 -6.53 32.19 9.98
N PHE A 315 -7.84 31.97 10.01
CA PHE A 315 -8.42 30.71 9.56
C PHE A 315 -8.37 30.60 8.04
N ALA A 316 -8.44 31.71 7.31
CA ALA A 316 -8.11 31.70 5.89
C ALA A 316 -6.62 31.34 5.66
N ALA A 317 -5.67 31.90 6.41
CA ALA A 317 -4.25 31.57 6.27
C ALA A 317 -3.91 30.14 6.73
N LEU A 318 -4.62 29.62 7.72
CA LEU A 318 -4.47 28.28 8.26
C LEU A 318 -5.12 27.25 7.34
N LEU A 319 -6.35 27.50 6.91
CA LEU A 319 -7.16 26.53 6.17
C LEU A 319 -7.02 26.66 4.67
N THR A 320 -6.64 27.80 4.07
CA THR A 320 -6.48 27.89 2.60
C THR A 320 -5.34 27.00 2.08
N PRO A 321 -4.12 27.04 2.67
CA PRO A 321 -3.07 26.10 2.31
C PRO A 321 -3.50 24.67 2.51
N ILE A 322 -4.24 24.44 3.58
CA ILE A 322 -4.64 23.13 4.06
C ILE A 322 -5.85 22.61 3.32
N LEU A 323 -6.74 23.39 2.75
CA LEU A 323 -7.85 22.91 1.91
C LEU A 323 -7.44 22.77 0.46
N ILE A 324 -6.44 23.55 0.02
CA ILE A 324 -5.75 23.29 -1.24
C ILE A 324 -4.90 22.02 -1.09
N ASP A 325 -4.20 21.84 0.03
CA ASP A 325 -3.37 20.67 0.31
C ASP A 325 -4.22 19.46 0.71
N ILE A 326 -5.28 19.56 1.51
CA ILE A 326 -6.29 18.51 1.82
C ILE A 326 -7.12 18.22 0.58
N GLY A 327 -7.52 19.22 -0.21
CA GLY A 327 -8.07 18.98 -1.55
C GLY A 327 -7.09 18.18 -2.41
N ARG A 328 -5.78 18.45 -2.31
CA ARG A 328 -4.71 17.69 -2.98
C ARG A 328 -4.21 16.43 -2.23
N LYS A 329 -4.55 16.21 -0.95
CA LYS A 329 -4.00 15.19 0.01
C LYS A 329 -5.05 14.22 0.54
N ILE A 330 -6.33 14.59 0.54
CA ILE A 330 -7.42 13.63 0.35
C ILE A 330 -7.19 12.90 -0.98
N ILE A 331 -6.56 13.59 -1.94
CA ILE A 331 -6.01 13.04 -3.19
C ILE A 331 -4.61 12.38 -2.98
N LYS A 332 -3.73 12.86 -2.08
CA LYS A 332 -2.31 12.43 -1.90
C LYS A 332 -1.84 12.04 -0.47
N GLY A 333 -2.59 11.23 0.30
CA GLY A 333 -2.29 10.94 1.71
C GLY A 333 -1.00 10.14 1.92
N ASN A 334 -0.04 10.64 2.71
CA ASN A 334 1.25 9.95 2.92
C ASN A 334 1.69 9.97 4.39
N SER A 335 1.23 8.99 5.17
CA SER A 335 1.89 8.47 6.36
C SER A 335 1.52 6.99 6.48
N VAL A 336 2.50 6.12 6.68
CA VAL A 336 2.26 4.67 6.82
C VAL A 336 1.87 4.34 8.26
N THR A 337 0.83 3.54 8.44
CA THR A 337 0.61 2.76 9.67
C THR A 337 1.01 1.32 9.38
N VAL A 338 1.77 0.72 10.28
CA VAL A 338 2.00 -0.71 10.28
C VAL A 338 0.95 -1.33 11.18
N LEU A 339 0.16 -2.25 10.63
CA LEU A 339 -0.76 -3.08 11.39
C LEU A 339 -0.17 -4.49 11.44
N ARG A 340 0.10 -4.96 12.66
CA ARG A 340 0.58 -6.32 12.93
C ARG A 340 -0.61 -7.19 13.26
N ILE A 341 -0.76 -8.29 12.56
CA ILE A 341 -1.84 -9.25 12.77
C ILE A 341 -1.22 -10.52 13.29
N HIS A 342 -1.77 -11.00 14.40
CA HIS A 342 -1.54 -12.35 14.89
C HIS A 342 -2.68 -13.20 14.33
N VAL A 343 -2.32 -14.19 13.53
CA VAL A 343 -3.30 -15.15 13.01
C VAL A 343 -3.43 -16.23 14.08
N THR A 344 -4.50 -16.18 14.87
CA THR A 344 -4.90 -17.32 15.71
C THR A 344 -5.65 -18.30 14.82
N GLU A 345 -5.16 -19.55 14.75
CA GLU A 345 -5.77 -20.63 13.96
C GLU A 345 -7.20 -20.95 14.39
#